data_AF-A0A2P2LPQ1-F1
#
_entry.id   AF-A0A2P2LPQ1-F1
#
_cell.length_a   1.000
_cell.length_b   1.000
_cell.length_c   1.000
_cell.angle_alpha   90.00
_cell.angle_beta   90.00
_cell.angle_gamma   90.00
#
_symmetry.space_group_name_H-M   'P 1'
#
loop_
_entity.id
_entity.type
_entity.pdbx_description
1 polymer ?
#
loop_
_entity_poly.entity_id
_entity_poly.type
_entity_poly.pdbx_seq_one_letter_code
_entity_poly.pdbx_strand_id
1 'polypeptide(L)'
;MARIKKHKHYRPPGKKKEGNAARYMTRSQAVKQLQVSLPLFRRLCILKGIFPREPKKKVKGNNHTYYHVKDIAFLQSEPLLEKFREISAYQKKIKKALAKKNEVLATRLRNRQPTAKLDRLIIERSV
;
A
#
# COMPACT_ATOMS: atom_id res chain seq x y z
N MET A 1 19.56 38.51 -18.23
CA MET A 1 18.71 37.51 -17.55
C MET A 1 19.53 36.82 -16.45
N ALA A 2 19.27 37.12 -15.18
CA ALA A 2 20.04 36.56 -14.06
C ALA A 2 19.60 35.11 -13.74
N ARG A 3 20.57 34.20 -13.72
CA ARG A 3 20.36 32.77 -13.48
C ARG A 3 20.11 32.55 -11.98
N ILE A 4 18.87 32.26 -11.58
CA ILE A 4 18.51 31.96 -10.20
C ILE A 4 19.28 30.71 -9.73
N LYS A 5 20.29 30.90 -8.87
CA LYS A 5 21.00 29.78 -8.22
C LYS A 5 20.07 29.17 -7.17
N LYS A 6 19.53 27.98 -7.46
CA LYS A 6 18.80 27.18 -6.47
C LYS A 6 19.74 26.86 -5.30
N HIS A 7 19.42 27.34 -4.10
CA HIS A 7 20.12 26.95 -2.88
C HIS A 7 20.04 25.43 -2.71
N LYS A 8 21.19 24.74 -2.72
CA LYS A 8 21.28 23.33 -2.32
C LYS A 8 21.11 23.28 -0.80
N HIS A 9 20.03 22.67 -0.35
CA HIS A 9 19.79 22.42 1.07
C HIS A 9 20.89 21.47 1.59
N TYR A 10 21.76 21.92 2.50
CA TYR A 10 22.79 21.07 3.10
C TYR A 10 22.12 19.94 3.89
N ARG A 11 22.48 18.69 3.59
CA ARG A 11 22.05 17.51 4.35
C ARG A 11 23.30 16.80 4.87
N PRO A 12 23.38 16.52 6.18
CA PRO A 12 24.55 15.85 6.74
C PRO A 12 24.74 14.46 6.13
N PRO A 13 25.97 14.09 5.72
CA PRO A 13 26.29 12.75 5.22
C PRO A 13 26.00 11.73 6.32
N GLY A 14 25.29 10.64 5.99
CA GLY A 14 25.04 9.53 6.93
C GLY A 14 23.58 9.18 7.18
N LYS A 15 22.63 10.05 6.79
CA LYS A 15 21.23 9.63 6.72
C LYS A 15 21.05 8.83 5.43
N LYS A 16 20.74 7.53 5.54
CA LYS A 16 20.46 6.55 4.46
C LYS A 16 19.26 6.93 3.57
N LYS A 17 19.08 8.21 3.25
CA LYS A 17 17.93 8.84 2.59
C LYS A 17 18.27 9.30 1.17
N GLU A 18 19.42 8.88 0.62
CA GLU A 18 19.88 9.30 -0.70
C GLU A 18 20.30 8.09 -1.55
N GLY A 19 20.21 8.23 -2.88
CA GLY A 19 20.53 7.17 -3.83
C GLY A 19 19.53 6.01 -3.83
N ASN A 20 20.02 4.79 -4.08
CA ASN A 20 19.18 3.58 -4.14
C ASN A 20 18.38 3.34 -2.85
N ALA A 21 18.88 3.79 -1.68
CA ALA A 21 18.19 3.66 -0.41
C ALA A 21 16.86 4.45 -0.36
N ALA A 22 16.73 5.52 -1.14
CA ALA A 22 15.50 6.31 -1.26
C ALA A 22 14.55 5.79 -2.34
N ARG A 23 15.05 4.97 -3.28
CA ARG A 23 14.28 4.50 -4.44
C ARG A 23 13.48 3.23 -4.16
N TYR A 24 13.91 2.45 -3.18
CA TYR A 24 13.32 1.15 -2.86
C TYR A 24 12.93 1.04 -1.39
N MET A 25 11.86 0.30 -1.13
CA MET A 25 11.42 -0.02 0.23
C MET A 25 11.13 -1.51 0.35
N THR A 26 11.25 -2.06 1.55
CA THR A 26 10.95 -3.47 1.78
C THR A 26 9.43 -3.71 1.79
N ARG A 27 9.02 -4.94 1.47
CA ARG A 27 7.61 -5.37 1.58
C ARG A 27 6.98 -5.00 2.92
N SER A 28 7.68 -5.22 4.02
CA SER A 28 7.18 -4.90 5.37
C SER A 28 6.96 -3.40 5.57
N GLN A 29 7.79 -2.55 4.96
CA GLN A 29 7.60 -1.10 4.98
C GLN A 29 6.41 -0.69 4.11
N ALA A 30 6.28 -1.24 2.90
CA ALA A 30 5.17 -0.96 2.00
C ALA A 30 3.81 -1.31 2.63
N VAL A 31 3.71 -2.51 3.23
CA VAL A 31 2.49 -2.96 3.93
C VAL A 31 2.13 -2.03 5.09
N LYS A 32 3.12 -1.59 5.88
CA LYS A 32 2.90 -0.64 6.99
C LYS A 32 2.43 0.72 6.49
N GLN A 33 3.04 1.25 5.44
CA GLN A 33 2.67 2.55 4.87
C GLN A 33 1.28 2.53 4.24
N LEU A 34 0.93 1.48 3.52
CA LEU A 34 -0.38 1.31 2.91
C LEU A 34 -1.48 0.92 3.92
N GLN A 35 -1.13 0.59 5.16
CA GLN A 35 -2.06 0.20 6.24
C GLN A 35 -3.01 -0.94 5.83
N VAL A 36 -2.50 -1.89 5.05
CA VAL A 36 -3.25 -3.07 4.58
C VAL A 36 -2.67 -4.35 5.18
N SER A 37 -3.44 -5.43 5.12
CA SER A 37 -2.92 -6.76 5.47
C SER A 37 -2.03 -7.31 4.35
N LEU A 38 -1.14 -8.24 4.69
CA LEU A 38 -0.23 -8.86 3.71
C LEU A 38 -0.97 -9.56 2.55
N PRO A 39 -2.08 -10.30 2.76
CA PRO A 39 -2.83 -10.89 1.65
C PRO A 39 -3.45 -9.84 0.73
N LEU A 40 -4.00 -8.76 1.29
CA LEU A 40 -4.55 -7.66 0.50
C LEU A 40 -3.48 -6.93 -0.30
N PHE A 41 -2.30 -6.70 0.29
CA PHE A 41 -1.16 -6.15 -0.41
C PHE A 41 -0.77 -6.99 -1.63
N ARG A 42 -0.70 -8.32 -1.49
CA ARG A 42 -0.40 -9.21 -2.63
C ARG A 42 -1.45 -9.11 -3.73
N ARG A 43 -2.75 -9.11 -3.37
CA ARG A 43 -3.85 -8.94 -4.33
C ARG A 43 -3.75 -7.60 -5.05
N LEU A 44 -3.55 -6.50 -4.31
CA LEU A 44 -3.35 -5.16 -4.88
C LEU A 44 -2.17 -5.12 -5.85
N CYS A 45 -1.03 -5.71 -5.48
CA CYS A 45 0.14 -5.76 -6.35
C CYS A 45 -0.13 -6.54 -7.65
N ILE A 46 -0.86 -7.66 -7.59
CA ILE A 46 -1.26 -8.41 -8.80
C ILE A 46 -2.19 -7.56 -9.67
N LEU A 47 -3.22 -6.96 -9.05
CA LEU A 47 -4.20 -6.13 -9.75
C LEU A 47 -3.55 -4.92 -10.42
N LYS A 48 -2.60 -4.25 -9.78
CA LYS A 48 -1.89 -3.10 -10.38
C LYS A 48 -0.64 -3.49 -11.17
N GLY A 49 -0.25 -4.76 -11.20
CA GLY A 49 0.94 -5.23 -11.92
C GLY A 49 2.25 -4.72 -11.31
N ILE A 50 2.29 -4.53 -9.99
CA ILE A 50 3.48 -4.07 -9.28
C ILE A 50 4.28 -5.27 -8.82
N PHE A 51 5.42 -5.47 -9.46
CA PHE A 51 6.32 -6.58 -9.19
C PHE A 51 7.48 -6.15 -8.28
N PRO A 52 8.02 -7.09 -7.47
CA PRO A 52 9.24 -6.84 -6.72
C PRO A 52 10.40 -6.52 -7.67
N ARG A 53 11.33 -5.70 -7.19
CA ARG A 53 12.52 -5.26 -7.91
C ARG A 53 13.77 -5.68 -7.17
N GLU A 54 14.85 -5.92 -7.91
CA GLU A 54 16.15 -6.22 -7.34
C GLU A 54 17.04 -4.98 -7.35
N PRO A 55 17.21 -4.29 -6.19
CA PRO A 55 18.08 -3.13 -6.13
C PRO A 55 19.54 -3.57 -6.18
N LYS A 56 20.38 -2.82 -6.93
CA LYS A 56 21.84 -3.02 -7.01
C LYS A 56 22.52 -3.04 -5.64
N LYS A 57 22.00 -2.28 -4.67
CA LYS A 57 22.45 -2.28 -3.27
C LYS A 57 21.26 -2.53 -2.34
N LYS A 58 21.23 -3.68 -1.68
CA LYS A 58 20.18 -4.10 -0.74
C LYS A 58 20.45 -3.58 0.66
N VAL A 59 19.91 -2.40 0.98
CA VAL A 59 20.21 -1.65 2.22
C VAL A 59 19.75 -2.37 3.51
N LYS A 60 18.75 -3.24 3.42
CA LYS A 60 18.19 -3.98 4.56
C LYS A 60 18.58 -5.46 4.56
N GLY A 61 19.47 -5.89 3.67
CA GLY A 61 19.88 -7.30 3.52
C GLY A 61 19.18 -8.03 2.37
N ASN A 62 19.66 -9.25 2.09
CA ASN A 62 19.28 -10.02 0.90
C ASN A 62 17.93 -10.74 1.01
N ASN A 63 17.47 -11.04 2.24
CA ASN A 63 16.27 -11.85 2.49
C ASN A 63 14.95 -11.06 2.36
N HIS A 64 15.01 -9.83 1.86
CA HIS A 64 13.85 -8.97 1.72
C HIS A 64 13.48 -8.76 0.25
N THR A 65 12.17 -8.74 0.01
CA THR A 65 11.59 -8.30 -1.25
C THR A 65 11.47 -6.78 -1.23
N TYR A 66 11.98 -6.14 -2.29
CA TYR A 66 11.98 -4.69 -2.43
C TYR A 66 10.98 -4.26 -3.51
N TYR A 67 10.37 -3.10 -3.30
CA TYR A 67 9.47 -2.43 -4.23
C TYR A 67 9.97 -1.02 -4.47
N HIS A 68 9.64 -0.42 -5.62
CA HIS A 68 9.91 1.00 -5.82
C HIS A 68 9.00 1.86 -4.95
N VAL A 69 9.58 2.90 -4.34
CA VAL A 69 8.80 3.85 -3.53
C VAL A 69 7.75 4.57 -4.38
N LYS A 70 8.05 4.83 -5.66
CA LYS A 70 7.11 5.44 -6.61
C LYS A 70 5.86 4.56 -6.82
N ASP A 71 6.05 3.26 -7.03
CA ASP A 71 4.95 2.31 -7.25
C ASP A 71 4.07 2.21 -5.98
N ILE A 72 4.69 2.23 -4.80
CA ILE A 72 3.93 2.24 -3.53
C ILE A 72 3.20 3.57 -3.31
N ALA A 73 3.79 4.70 -3.69
CA ALA A 73 3.10 5.99 -3.65
C ALA A 73 1.90 6.03 -4.61
N PHE A 74 2.03 5.43 -5.80
CA PHE A 74 0.94 5.27 -6.75
C PHE A 74 -0.20 4.41 -6.17
N LEU A 75 0.14 3.30 -5.50
CA LEU A 75 -0.86 2.50 -4.77
C LEU A 75 -1.56 3.29 -3.66
N GLN A 76 -0.86 4.24 -3.02
CA GLN A 76 -1.42 5.01 -1.92
C GLN A 76 -2.51 5.99 -2.38
N SER A 77 -2.39 6.54 -3.59
CA SER A 77 -3.41 7.42 -4.20
C SER A 77 -4.59 6.66 -4.81
N GLU A 78 -4.57 5.33 -4.79
CA GLU A 78 -5.58 4.51 -5.46
C GLU A 78 -6.93 4.51 -4.71
N PRO A 79 -8.06 4.88 -5.35
CA PRO A 79 -9.38 4.89 -4.70
C PRO A 79 -9.83 3.51 -4.17
N LEU A 80 -9.38 2.43 -4.82
CA LEU A 80 -9.65 1.06 -4.38
C LEU A 80 -9.07 0.74 -3.00
N LEU A 81 -7.94 1.38 -2.65
CA LEU A 81 -7.29 1.18 -1.36
C LEU A 81 -8.21 1.60 -0.22
N GLU A 82 -8.91 2.71 -0.37
CA GLU A 82 -9.88 3.21 0.61
C GLU A 82 -11.04 2.22 0.80
N LYS A 83 -11.58 1.67 -0.30
CA LYS A 83 -12.61 0.64 -0.25
C LYS A 83 -12.15 -0.64 0.46
N PHE A 84 -10.92 -1.08 0.23
CA PHE A 84 -10.39 -2.23 0.98
C PHE A 84 -10.19 -1.95 2.47
N ARG A 85 -9.85 -0.71 2.85
CA ARG A 85 -9.79 -0.29 4.26
C ARG A 85 -11.18 -0.25 4.89
N GLU A 86 -12.19 0.29 4.20
CA GLU A 86 -13.59 0.27 4.64
C GLU A 86 -14.07 -1.17 4.89
N ILE A 87 -13.85 -2.06 3.92
CA ILE A 87 -14.23 -3.49 4.03
C ILE A 87 -13.53 -4.14 5.23
N SER A 88 -12.23 -3.92 5.40
CA SER A 88 -11.47 -4.49 6.52
C SER A 88 -11.96 -3.97 7.87
N ALA A 89 -12.28 -2.67 7.97
CA ALA A 89 -12.86 -2.09 9.17
C ALA A 89 -14.26 -2.65 9.46
N TYR A 90 -15.05 -2.88 8.41
CA TYR A 90 -16.39 -3.47 8.52
C TYR A 90 -16.34 -4.92 8.99
N GLN A 91 -15.42 -5.71 8.45
CA GLN A 91 -15.18 -7.09 8.90
C GLN A 91 -14.79 -7.16 10.38
N LYS A 92 -14.01 -6.19 10.88
CA LYS A 92 -13.73 -6.08 12.33
C LYS A 92 -14.98 -5.82 13.15
N LYS A 93 -15.94 -5.02 12.65
CA LYS A 93 -17.23 -4.79 13.32
C LYS A 93 -18.06 -6.07 13.39
N ILE A 94 -18.13 -6.84 12.30
CA ILE A 94 -18.80 -8.15 12.28
C ILE A 94 -18.15 -9.09 13.28
N LYS A 95 -16.81 -9.22 13.25
CA LYS A 95 -16.07 -10.08 14.19
C LYS A 95 -16.32 -9.68 15.65
N LYS A 96 -16.41 -8.38 15.95
CA LYS A 96 -16.74 -7.87 17.29
C LYS A 96 -18.16 -8.23 17.72
N ALA A 97 -19.14 -8.16 16.82
CA ALA A 97 -20.53 -8.56 17.11
C ALA A 97 -20.63 -10.06 17.40
N LEU A 98 -19.95 -10.89 16.59
CA LEU A 98 -19.87 -12.34 16.80
C LEU A 98 -19.18 -12.70 18.12
N ALA A 99 -18.08 -12.04 18.45
CA ALA A 99 -17.38 -12.25 19.73
C ALA A 99 -18.26 -11.90 20.95
N LYS A 100 -19.23 -10.99 20.78
CA LYS A 100 -20.23 -10.64 21.79
C LYS A 100 -21.49 -11.52 21.76
N LYS A 101 -21.53 -12.57 20.94
CA LYS A 101 -22.70 -13.46 20.73
C LYS A 101 -23.98 -12.73 20.32
N ASN A 102 -23.86 -11.55 19.70
CA ASN A 102 -25.02 -10.81 19.19
C ASN A 102 -25.27 -11.17 17.72
N GLU A 103 -25.98 -12.28 17.51
CA GLU A 103 -26.25 -12.84 16.18
C GLU A 103 -27.11 -11.92 15.31
N VAL A 104 -28.11 -11.24 15.89
CA VAL A 104 -29.00 -10.31 15.17
C VAL A 104 -28.24 -9.13 14.59
N LEU A 105 -27.30 -8.58 15.37
CA LEU A 105 -26.43 -7.51 14.88
C LEU A 105 -25.45 -8.02 13.82
N ALA A 106 -24.89 -9.22 14.02
CA ALA A 106 -23.95 -9.81 13.07
C ALA A 106 -24.59 -10.10 11.70
N THR A 107 -25.81 -10.63 11.67
CA THR A 107 -26.57 -10.87 10.43
C THR A 107 -26.91 -9.56 9.72
N ARG A 108 -27.39 -8.55 10.46
CA ARG A 108 -27.65 -7.21 9.90
C ARG A 108 -26.40 -6.58 9.29
N LEU A 109 -25.26 -6.73 9.94
CA LEU A 109 -23.98 -6.23 9.41
C LEU A 109 -23.56 -7.00 8.16
N ARG A 110 -23.61 -8.33 8.15
CA ARG A 110 -23.29 -9.13 6.95
C ARG A 110 -24.11 -8.69 5.72
N ASN A 111 -25.40 -8.44 5.89
CA ASN A 111 -26.29 -8.03 4.79
C ASN A 111 -25.96 -6.63 4.23
N ARG A 112 -25.30 -5.78 5.03
CA ARG A 112 -24.95 -4.40 4.65
C ARG A 112 -23.45 -4.23 4.37
N GLN A 113 -22.75 -5.34 4.12
CA GLN A 113 -21.32 -5.29 3.89
C GLN A 113 -21.01 -4.51 2.61
N PRO A 114 -20.09 -3.52 2.65
CA PRO A 114 -19.68 -2.81 1.45
C PRO A 114 -18.93 -3.74 0.49
N THR A 115 -19.20 -3.61 -0.81
CA THR A 115 -18.52 -4.35 -1.87
C THR A 115 -17.61 -3.41 -2.65
N ALA A 116 -16.41 -3.89 -3.00
CA ALA A 116 -15.51 -3.17 -3.88
C ALA A 116 -15.77 -3.59 -5.32
N LYS A 117 -16.13 -2.63 -6.19
CA LYS A 117 -16.21 -2.86 -7.64
C LYS A 117 -14.82 -2.78 -8.25
N LEU A 118 -14.48 -3.73 -9.11
CA LEU A 118 -13.15 -3.85 -9.73
C LEU A 118 -13.10 -3.26 -11.15
N ASP A 119 -14.24 -2.80 -11.67
CA ASP A 119 -14.46 -2.47 -13.07
C ASP A 119 -13.44 -1.46 -13.63
N ARG A 120 -13.11 -0.43 -12.85
CA ARG A 120 -12.12 0.59 -13.24
C ARG A 120 -10.71 0.01 -13.45
N LEU A 121 -10.30 -0.96 -12.64
CA LEU A 121 -8.98 -1.59 -12.79
C LEU A 121 -8.86 -2.45 -14.04
N ILE A 122 -9.95 -3.09 -14.43
CA ILE A 122 -9.96 -3.94 -15.62
C ILE A 122 -9.76 -3.07 -16.85
N ILE A 123 -10.47 -1.94 -16.93
CA ILE A 123 -10.36 -0.96 -18.03
C ILE A 123 -8.93 -0.40 -18.10
N GLU A 124 -8.36 0.06 -16.98
CA GLU A 124 -6.99 0.62 -16.94
C GLU A 124 -5.88 -0.34 -17.41
N ARG A 125 -6.12 -1.66 -17.40
CA ARG A 125 -5.14 -2.67 -17.84
C ARG A 125 -5.37 -3.22 -19.22
N SER A 126 -6.57 -3.07 -19.76
CA SER A 126 -6.98 -3.67 -21.04
C SER A 126 -6.92 -2.69 -22.21
N VAL A 127 -6.54 -1.43 -21.94
CA VAL A 127 -6.29 -0.37 -22.92
C VAL A 127 -4.81 -0.03 -22.98
#